data_AF-A0A6J8A9G1-F1
#
_entry.id   AF-A0A6J8A9G1-F1
#
_cell.length_a   1.000
_cell.length_b   1.000
_cell.length_c   1.000
_cell.angle_alpha   90.00
_cell.angle_beta   90.00
_cell.angle_gamma   90.00
#
_symmetry.space_group_name_H-M   'P 1'
#
loop_
_entity.id
_entity.type
_entity.pdbx_description
1 polymer ?
#
loop_
_entity_poly.entity_id
_entity_poly.type
_entity_poly.pdbx_seq_one_letter_code
_entity_poly.pdbx_strand_id
1 'polypeptide(L)'
;MYHSQGSAYERDLSNHKMNLGGPSRSVYPICLAFDGTALKPGFEVDDRTKRVIRGSWDYDVDYIQANTDPKPEDLRGSIVTEAVVSYLTTLCNKVSMPVAVDYLTKAGITGTLMKEFFINTMLTCQLCLHCLDGVENVKNIVKYKHECSSIC
;
A
#
# COMPACT_ATOMS: atom_id res chain seq x y z
N MET A 1 -19.08 23.28 -16.83
CA MET A 1 -18.37 23.97 -17.92
C MET A 1 -16.91 24.13 -17.52
N TYR A 2 -16.05 23.23 -17.98
CA TYR A 2 -14.65 23.54 -18.27
C TYR A 2 -14.32 22.74 -19.53
N HIS A 3 -14.44 23.42 -20.67
CA HIS A 3 -13.87 22.98 -21.92
C HIS A 3 -12.42 23.47 -21.94
N SER A 4 -11.46 22.56 -22.13
CA SER A 4 -10.18 22.89 -22.75
C SER A 4 -9.91 21.85 -23.82
N GLN A 5 -10.05 22.29 -25.07
CA GLN A 5 -9.68 21.52 -26.25
C GLN A 5 -8.16 21.59 -26.45
N GLY A 6 -7.56 20.42 -26.71
CA GLY A 6 -6.54 20.21 -27.74
C GLY A 6 -5.27 21.06 -27.73
N SER A 7 -4.19 20.48 -27.19
CA SER A 7 -2.94 20.42 -27.94
C SER A 7 -2.33 19.04 -27.69
N ALA A 8 -2.54 18.15 -28.67
CA ALA A 8 -1.90 16.85 -28.71
C ALA A 8 -0.42 17.07 -29.03
N TYR A 9 0.38 17.24 -27.98
CA TYR A 9 1.79 16.91 -28.07
C TYR A 9 1.86 15.38 -28.08
N GLU A 10 1.84 14.79 -29.29
CA GLU A 10 2.35 13.44 -29.52
C GLU A 10 3.83 13.46 -29.10
N ARG A 11 4.07 13.21 -27.81
CA ARG A 11 5.39 12.81 -27.36
C ARG A 11 5.60 11.42 -27.93
N ASP A 12 6.52 11.29 -28.87
CA ASP A 12 6.98 10.00 -29.37
C ASP A 12 7.50 9.17 -28.17
N LEU A 13 6.66 8.24 -27.68
CA LEU A 13 6.86 7.45 -26.44
C LEU A 13 7.76 6.23 -26.66
N SER A 14 8.47 6.14 -27.79
CA SER A 14 9.29 5.00 -28.18
C SER A 14 10.55 4.82 -27.31
N ASN A 15 10.95 5.84 -26.54
CA ASN A 15 12.21 5.86 -25.75
C ASN A 15 12.02 6.13 -24.24
N HIS A 16 11.20 5.34 -23.54
CA HIS A 16 11.00 5.51 -22.08
C HIS A 16 11.99 4.79 -21.16
N LYS A 17 13.12 4.31 -21.68
CA LYS A 17 14.26 3.95 -20.82
C LYS A 17 15.16 5.18 -20.67
N MET A 18 15.10 5.84 -19.53
CA MET A 18 16.11 6.86 -19.20
C MET A 18 17.43 6.16 -18.88
N ASN A 19 18.36 6.17 -19.82
CA ASN A 19 19.74 5.73 -19.59
C ASN A 19 20.48 6.85 -18.85
N LEU A 20 20.70 6.66 -17.55
CA LEU A 20 21.31 7.67 -16.67
C LEU A 20 22.85 7.72 -16.72
N GLY A 21 23.49 7.15 -17.76
CA GLY A 21 24.95 7.14 -17.91
C GLY A 21 25.65 6.27 -16.84
N GLY A 22 25.78 4.98 -17.13
CA GLY A 22 26.36 3.96 -16.25
C GLY A 22 26.07 2.55 -16.80
N PRO A 23 26.37 1.45 -16.08
CA PRO A 23 25.86 0.12 -16.46
C PRO A 23 24.35 0.20 -16.71
N SER A 24 23.83 -0.56 -17.68
CA SER A 24 22.48 -0.37 -18.26
C SER A 24 21.35 -0.45 -17.23
N ARG A 25 21.01 0.68 -16.60
CA ARG A 25 19.93 0.84 -15.65
C ARG A 25 18.66 1.22 -16.40
N SER A 26 17.66 0.34 -16.37
CA SER A 26 16.32 0.65 -16.91
C SER A 26 15.47 1.24 -15.78
N VAL A 27 15.30 2.57 -15.79
CA VAL A 27 14.37 3.25 -14.88
C VAL A 27 13.04 3.41 -15.58
N TYR A 28 11.97 2.99 -14.92
CA TYR A 28 10.60 3.17 -15.39
C TYR A 28 9.95 4.26 -14.55
N PRO A 29 9.55 5.39 -15.14
CA PRO A 29 8.85 6.41 -14.40
C PRO A 29 7.42 5.94 -14.08
N ILE A 30 7.03 6.09 -12.83
CA ILE A 30 5.75 5.65 -12.29
C ILE A 30 5.05 6.80 -11.56
N CYS A 31 3.72 6.79 -11.62
CA CYS A 31 2.84 7.59 -10.78
C CYS A 31 2.24 6.67 -9.72
N LEU A 32 2.25 7.11 -8.47
CA LEU A 32 1.61 6.42 -7.35
C LEU A 32 0.34 7.19 -6.99
N ALA A 33 -0.81 6.53 -7.09
CA ALA A 33 -2.10 7.08 -6.71
C ALA A 33 -2.68 6.27 -5.54
N PHE A 34 -3.47 6.93 -4.71
CA PHE A 34 -4.14 6.32 -3.57
C PHE A 34 -5.62 6.61 -3.65
N ASP A 35 -6.44 5.62 -3.36
CA ASP A 35 -7.89 5.80 -3.25
C ASP A 35 -8.44 5.01 -2.07
N GLY A 36 -9.38 5.62 -1.36
CA GLY A 36 -9.98 5.09 -0.13
C GLY A 36 -11.42 4.67 -0.38
N THR A 37 -11.77 3.44 -0.02
CA THR A 37 -13.15 2.95 -0.03
C THR A 37 -13.65 2.74 1.39
N ALA A 38 -14.80 3.33 1.71
CA ALA A 38 -15.47 3.10 2.97
C ALA A 38 -15.98 1.65 3.06
N LEU A 39 -15.65 0.98 4.16
CA LEU A 39 -16.10 -0.36 4.49
C LEU A 39 -17.25 -0.29 5.51
N LYS A 40 -18.20 -1.23 5.38
CA LYS A 40 -19.21 -1.43 6.41
C LYS A 40 -18.51 -1.81 7.73
N PRO A 41 -18.79 -1.10 8.84
CA PRO A 41 -18.18 -1.42 10.13
C PRO A 41 -18.70 -2.76 10.62
N GLY A 42 -17.79 -3.61 11.07
CA GLY A 42 -18.11 -4.90 11.70
C GLY A 42 -16.93 -5.85 11.65
N PHE A 43 -16.94 -6.81 12.58
CA PHE A 43 -16.05 -7.95 12.57
C PHE A 43 -16.64 -9.05 11.69
N GLU A 44 -15.78 -9.72 10.93
CA GLU A 44 -16.14 -10.90 10.15
C GLU A 44 -15.18 -12.02 10.52
N VAL A 45 -15.59 -13.28 10.37
CA VAL A 45 -14.70 -14.43 10.57
C VAL A 45 -14.34 -14.97 9.21
N ASP A 46 -13.04 -15.05 8.91
CA ASP A 46 -12.57 -15.76 7.73
C ASP A 46 -12.69 -17.26 7.99
N ASP A 47 -13.60 -17.90 7.27
CA ASP A 47 -13.88 -19.33 7.42
C ASP A 47 -12.69 -20.24 7.11
N ARG A 48 -11.73 -19.79 6.31
CA ARG A 48 -10.56 -20.59 5.95
C ARG A 48 -9.48 -20.52 7.01
N THR A 49 -9.19 -19.33 7.53
CA THR A 49 -8.13 -19.12 8.54
C THR A 49 -8.63 -19.18 9.97
N LYS A 50 -9.97 -19.19 10.17
CA LYS A 50 -10.66 -19.13 11.46
C LYS A 50 -10.22 -17.95 12.33
N ARG A 51 -9.88 -16.84 11.68
CA ARG A 51 -9.49 -15.58 12.33
C ARG A 51 -10.60 -14.55 12.18
N VAL A 52 -10.73 -13.71 13.20
CA VAL A 52 -11.53 -12.49 13.07
C VAL A 52 -10.75 -11.52 12.19
N ILE A 53 -11.41 -11.03 11.14
CA ILE A 53 -10.92 -10.02 10.22
C ILE A 53 -11.70 -8.71 10.43
N ARG A 54 -11.21 -7.62 9.81
CA ARG A 54 -11.74 -6.24 9.93
C ARG A 54 -11.62 -5.59 11.31
N GLY A 55 -10.75 -6.13 12.15
CA GLY A 55 -10.29 -5.43 13.34
C GLY A 55 -8.86 -4.92 13.18
N SER A 56 -8.46 -3.98 14.05
CA SER A 56 -7.13 -3.37 14.02
C SER A 56 -6.01 -4.23 14.60
N TRP A 57 -6.36 -5.34 15.27
CA TRP A 57 -5.42 -6.28 15.90
C TRP A 57 -5.69 -7.72 15.45
N ASP A 58 -4.77 -8.65 15.74
CA ASP A 58 -5.05 -10.09 15.59
C ASP A 58 -5.87 -10.52 16.82
N TYR A 59 -7.15 -10.87 16.60
CA TYR A 59 -8.03 -11.38 17.66
C TYR A 59 -7.92 -12.90 17.67
N ASP A 60 -6.83 -13.39 18.26
CA ASP A 60 -6.65 -14.80 18.50
C ASP A 60 -7.45 -15.29 19.72
N VAL A 61 -7.40 -16.60 19.95
CA VAL A 61 -8.11 -17.23 21.07
C VAL A 61 -7.60 -16.69 22.41
N ASP A 62 -6.29 -16.42 22.51
CA ASP A 62 -5.65 -15.94 23.73
C ASP A 62 -6.14 -14.53 24.09
N TYR A 63 -6.25 -13.63 23.10
CA TYR A 63 -6.82 -12.30 23.27
C TYR A 63 -8.28 -12.37 23.74
N ILE A 64 -9.09 -13.23 23.13
CA ILE A 64 -10.51 -13.37 23.48
C ILE A 64 -10.67 -13.92 24.91
N GLN A 65 -9.81 -14.86 25.31
CA GLN A 65 -9.81 -15.39 26.68
C GLN A 65 -9.34 -14.37 27.72
N ALA A 66 -8.41 -13.50 27.37
CA ALA A 66 -7.95 -12.42 28.25
C ALA A 66 -8.97 -11.28 28.38
N ASN A 67 -9.74 -11.00 27.32
CA ASN A 67 -10.70 -9.90 27.24
C ASN A 67 -12.14 -10.40 27.09
N THR A 68 -12.65 -11.04 28.14
CA THR A 68 -14.01 -11.63 28.15
C THR A 68 -15.16 -10.62 28.21
N ASP A 69 -14.89 -9.36 28.59
CA ASP A 69 -15.91 -8.30 28.68
C ASP A 69 -15.39 -6.97 28.08
N PRO A 70 -15.29 -6.86 26.75
CA PRO A 70 -14.79 -5.66 26.09
C PRO A 70 -15.81 -4.53 26.17
N LYS A 71 -15.36 -3.31 26.51
CA LYS A 71 -16.24 -2.14 26.55
C LYS A 71 -16.66 -1.71 25.13
N PRO A 72 -17.88 -1.16 24.95
CA PRO A 72 -18.34 -0.68 23.66
C PRO A 72 -17.41 0.37 23.02
N GLU A 73 -16.76 1.22 23.84
CA GLU A 73 -15.82 2.22 23.33
C GLU A 73 -14.58 1.59 22.69
N ASP A 74 -14.05 0.51 23.29
CA ASP A 74 -12.85 -0.19 22.83
C ASP A 74 -13.08 -0.92 21.50
N LEU A 75 -14.28 -1.46 21.31
CA LEU A 75 -14.69 -2.11 20.06
C LEU A 75 -14.88 -1.09 18.94
N ARG A 76 -15.47 0.07 19.24
CA ARG A 76 -15.73 1.10 18.22
C ARG A 76 -14.46 1.68 17.61
N GLY A 77 -13.40 1.83 18.40
CA GLY A 77 -12.09 2.34 17.94
C GLY A 77 -11.29 1.32 17.12
N SER A 78 -11.56 0.03 17.30
CA SER A 78 -10.79 -1.06 16.70
C SER A 78 -11.41 -1.64 15.42
N ILE A 79 -12.65 -1.29 15.08
CA ILE A 79 -13.27 -1.70 13.83
C ILE A 79 -12.67 -0.93 12.65
N VAL A 80 -12.24 -1.68 11.64
CA VAL A 80 -11.81 -1.16 10.34
C VAL A 80 -13.03 -0.61 9.59
N THR A 81 -12.90 0.60 9.07
CA THR A 81 -13.98 1.31 8.37
C THR A 81 -13.57 1.83 7.00
N GLU A 82 -12.30 1.74 6.64
CA GLU A 82 -11.79 2.23 5.37
C GLU A 82 -10.69 1.29 4.87
N ALA A 83 -10.67 1.04 3.57
CA ALA A 83 -9.58 0.37 2.88
C ALA A 83 -8.98 1.37 1.89
N VAL A 84 -7.70 1.68 2.07
CA VAL A 84 -6.93 2.53 1.18
C VAL A 84 -6.10 1.63 0.27
N VAL A 85 -6.30 1.76 -1.03
CA VAL A 85 -5.56 1.01 -2.03
C VAL A 85 -4.59 1.93 -2.74
N SER A 86 -3.35 1.48 -2.85
CA SER A 86 -2.27 2.17 -3.57
C SER A 86 -2.09 1.55 -4.94
N TYR A 87 -2.12 2.36 -5.98
CA TYR A 87 -1.95 1.95 -7.37
C TYR A 87 -0.70 2.57 -7.96
N LEU A 88 0.15 1.72 -8.56
CA LEU A 88 1.23 2.18 -9.43
C LEU A 88 0.77 2.15 -10.87
N THR A 89 0.94 3.27 -11.55
CA THR A 89 0.74 3.38 -13.00
C THR A 89 2.01 3.90 -13.65
N THR A 90 2.54 3.14 -14.60
CA THR A 90 3.66 3.60 -15.45
C THR A 90 3.26 4.86 -16.22
N LEU A 91 4.16 5.83 -16.43
CA LEU A 91 3.80 7.06 -17.14
C LEU A 91 3.41 6.85 -18.60
N CYS A 92 3.79 5.72 -19.19
CA CYS A 92 3.33 5.31 -20.51
C CYS A 92 1.94 4.66 -20.49
N ASN A 93 1.29 4.60 -19.32
CA ASN A 93 -0.03 4.00 -19.07
C ASN A 93 -0.17 2.54 -19.54
N LYS A 94 0.95 1.83 -19.78
CA LYS A 94 0.94 0.44 -20.26
C LYS A 94 0.68 -0.56 -19.14
N VAL A 95 1.10 -0.21 -17.93
CA VAL A 95 0.95 -1.03 -16.73
C VAL A 95 0.34 -0.17 -15.63
N SER A 96 -0.76 -0.66 -15.06
CA SER A 96 -1.37 -0.15 -13.84
C SER A 96 -1.65 -1.36 -12.93
N MET A 97 -1.15 -1.33 -11.70
CA MET A 97 -1.32 -2.42 -10.74
C MET A 97 -1.54 -1.91 -9.31
N PRO A 98 -2.40 -2.54 -8.51
CA PRO A 98 -2.44 -2.31 -7.07
C PRO A 98 -1.17 -2.87 -6.42
N VAL A 99 -0.56 -2.11 -5.52
CA VAL A 99 0.70 -2.48 -4.84
C VAL A 99 0.61 -2.57 -3.33
N ALA A 100 -0.34 -1.86 -2.72
CA ALA A 100 -0.56 -1.91 -1.28
C ALA A 100 -2.04 -1.74 -0.97
N VAL A 101 -2.50 -2.38 0.10
CA VAL A 101 -3.85 -2.25 0.64
C VAL A 101 -3.71 -2.10 2.14
N ASP A 102 -4.25 -1.02 2.67
CA ASP A 102 -4.16 -0.66 4.07
C ASP A 102 -5.55 -0.46 4.64
N TYR A 103 -5.74 -0.95 5.86
CA TYR A 103 -7.02 -0.97 6.54
C TYR A 103 -6.99 0.01 7.70
N LEU A 104 -7.84 1.03 7.64
CA LEU A 104 -7.88 2.11 8.60
C LEU A 104 -9.15 2.06 9.44
N THR A 105 -9.00 2.38 10.73
CA THR A 105 -10.12 2.62 11.65
C THR A 105 -10.41 4.11 11.70
N LYS A 106 -11.65 4.48 12.08
CA LYS A 106 -12.03 5.91 12.24
C LYS A 106 -11.15 6.67 13.23
N ALA A 107 -10.63 6.00 14.24
CA ALA A 107 -9.80 6.61 15.27
C ALA A 107 -8.31 6.70 14.87
N GLY A 108 -7.89 5.93 13.86
CA GLY A 108 -6.48 5.75 13.50
C GLY A 108 -5.94 6.68 12.43
N ILE A 109 -6.76 7.51 11.78
CA ILE A 109 -6.30 8.39 10.68
C ILE A 109 -5.67 9.65 11.27
N THR A 110 -4.36 9.60 11.52
CA THR A 110 -3.56 10.78 11.87
C THR A 110 -2.67 11.19 10.70
N GLY A 111 -2.36 12.48 10.58
CA GLY A 111 -1.48 12.97 9.50
C GLY A 111 -0.07 12.37 9.55
N THR A 112 0.40 11.98 10.74
CA THR A 112 1.68 11.28 10.92
C THR A 112 1.64 9.86 10.38
N LEU A 113 0.57 9.10 10.68
CA LEU A 113 0.37 7.76 10.12
C LEU A 113 0.30 7.80 8.60
N MET A 114 -0.46 8.74 8.04
CA MET A 114 -0.56 8.90 6.58
C MET A 114 0.78 9.25 5.95
N LYS A 115 1.58 10.11 6.59
CA LYS A 115 2.93 10.44 6.12
C LYS A 115 3.84 9.20 6.11
N GLU A 116 3.90 8.47 7.20
CA GLU A 116 4.70 7.24 7.30
C GLU A 116 4.26 6.19 6.29
N PHE A 117 2.94 6.03 6.13
CA PHE A 117 2.34 5.17 5.13
C PHE A 117 2.80 5.51 3.71
N PHE A 118 2.72 6.78 3.30
CA PHE A 118 3.15 7.21 1.97
C PHE A 118 4.65 7.00 1.75
N ILE A 119 5.48 7.37 2.72
CA ILE A 119 6.94 7.22 2.63
C ILE A 119 7.30 5.73 2.52
N ASN A 120 6.74 4.88 3.38
CA ASN A 120 7.03 3.45 3.37
C ASN A 120 6.59 2.77 2.08
N THR A 121 5.43 3.15 1.54
CA THR A 121 4.94 2.63 0.25
C THR A 121 5.88 3.04 -0.89
N MET A 122 6.28 4.31 -0.93
CA MET A 122 7.23 4.81 -1.94
C MET A 122 8.57 4.10 -1.87
N LEU A 123 9.16 3.98 -0.67
CA LEU A 123 10.44 3.31 -0.47
C LEU A 123 10.38 1.83 -0.83
N THR A 124 9.29 1.14 -0.48
CA THR A 124 9.09 -0.27 -0.84
C THR A 124 9.00 -0.44 -2.36
N CYS A 125 8.32 0.47 -3.07
CA CYS A 125 8.22 0.43 -4.53
C CYS A 125 9.54 0.76 -5.26
N GLN A 126 10.47 1.45 -4.60
CA GLN A 126 11.78 1.83 -5.14
C GLN A 126 12.87 0.79 -4.88
N LEU A 127 12.56 -0.31 -4.17
CA LEU A 127 13.50 -1.39 -3.95
C LEU A 127 13.93 -2.02 -5.29
N CYS A 128 15.24 -2.16 -5.48
CA CYS A 128 15.77 -2.87 -6.63
C CYS A 128 15.55 -4.38 -6.49
N LEU A 129 15.63 -5.10 -7.61
CA LEU A 129 15.43 -6.55 -7.63
C LEU A 129 16.42 -7.29 -6.72
N HIS A 130 17.68 -6.87 -6.68
CA HIS A 130 18.70 -7.51 -5.83
C HIS A 130 18.40 -7.35 -4.33
N CYS A 131 17.99 -6.15 -3.90
CA CYS A 131 17.61 -5.94 -2.52
C CYS A 131 16.31 -6.67 -2.19
N LEU A 132 15.36 -6.78 -3.14
CA LEU A 132 14.11 -7.50 -2.94
C LEU A 132 14.33 -8.98 -2.59
N ASP A 133 15.29 -9.64 -3.24
CA ASP A 133 15.63 -11.06 -2.97
C ASP A 133 16.09 -11.29 -1.52
N GLY A 134 16.66 -10.27 -0.87
CA GLY A 134 17.12 -10.31 0.52
C GLY A 134 16.07 -9.89 1.54
N VAL A 135 14.89 -9.42 1.12
CA VAL A 135 13.86 -8.93 2.05
C VAL A 135 12.96 -10.08 2.51
N GLU A 136 12.90 -10.28 3.83
CA GLU A 136 11.89 -11.13 4.45
C GLU A 136 10.49 -10.61 4.14
N ASN A 137 9.64 -11.50 3.64
CA ASN A 137 8.21 -11.23 3.49
C ASN A 137 7.41 -12.03 4.51
N VAL A 138 6.30 -11.45 4.96
CA VAL A 138 5.34 -12.11 5.84
C VAL A 138 4.02 -12.22 5.08
N LYS A 139 3.54 -13.44 4.84
CA LYS A 139 2.32 -13.69 4.04
C LYS A 139 2.37 -13.02 2.65
N ASN A 140 3.53 -13.04 2.00
CA ASN A 140 3.80 -12.37 0.72
C ASN A 140 3.75 -10.83 0.76
N ILE A 141 3.77 -10.23 1.95
CA ILE A 141 3.85 -8.78 2.12
C ILE A 141 5.30 -8.40 2.39
N VAL A 142 5.84 -7.54 1.54
CA VAL A 142 7.18 -6.96 1.66
C VAL A 142 7.07 -5.65 2.43
N LYS A 143 7.92 -5.47 3.44
CA LYS A 143 8.05 -4.20 4.16
C LYS A 143 9.47 -3.69 3.99
N TYR A 144 9.61 -2.43 3.58
CA TYR A 144 10.91 -1.76 3.55
C TYR A 144 11.55 -1.78 4.94
N LYS A 145 12.70 -2.45 5.06
CA LYS A 145 13.49 -2.51 6.31
C LYS A 145 14.85 -1.79 6.20
N HIS A 146 15.40 -1.58 5.00
CA HIS A 146 16.77 -1.09 4.81
C HIS A 146 16.99 -0.26 3.55
N GLU A 147 17.98 0.63 3.60
CA GLU A 147 18.53 1.36 2.45
C GLU A 147 19.12 0.39 1.42
N CYS A 148 18.88 0.66 0.14
CA CYS A 148 19.39 -0.13 -0.97
C CYS A 148 20.93 -0.12 -0.95
N SER A 149 21.53 -1.23 -0.49
CA SER A 149 22.99 -1.39 -0.37
C SER A 149 23.67 -1.76 -1.69
N SER A 150 22.87 -2.11 -2.70
CA SER A 150 23.34 -2.56 -4.00
C SER A 150 23.56 -1.39 -4.94
N ILE A 151 24.72 -1.36 -5.59
CA ILE A 151 25.00 -0.44 -6.71
C ILE A 151 24.25 -1.01 -7.94
N CYS A 152 22.98 -0.64 -8.06
CA CYS A 152 22.10 -1.05 -9.17
C CYS A 152 22.17 -0.05 -10.29
#